data_AF-A0A439D3T4-F1
#
_entry.id   AF-A0A439D3T4-F1
#
_cell.length_a   1.000
_cell.length_b   1.000
_cell.length_c   1.000
_cell.angle_alpha   90.00
_cell.angle_beta   90.00
_cell.angle_gamma   90.00
#
_symmetry.space_group_name_H-M   'P 1'
#
loop_
_entity.id
_entity.type
_entity.pdbx_description
1 polymer ?
#
loop_
_entity_poly.entity_id
_entity_poly.type
_entity_poly.pdbx_seq_one_letter_code
_entity_poly.pdbx_strand_id
1 'polypeptide(L)'
;MDQLVLYTNVSAPILDRLQISTSLRDLHIPLIPNATEPRDIYRLPPSPAVDEAWDRITRVNLISIAEDEIRRLGKDPSLAIHSPESWWSETWGNGYMGQIDVFHQIHCLNMLRQGLITNYNYYWGKKYGLRPPVQFGMHLNHCLGTILENLMCHADVDIVTFNWREGQNEPFPDFGVKKQCRDFDAIVQWQQERKLNDTIERWKALEKPGDAHQRKLPSGLADIDPLGDGEIDGVRYARLLFNGGLVAFGLGVTGAAQNITGIVLSDDRGAIPLDLVRTSGIVT
;
A
#
# COMPACT_ATOMS: atom_id res chain seq x y z
N MET A 1 24.93 19.46 -7.78
CA MET A 1 23.54 18.96 -7.80
C MET A 1 23.43 17.88 -8.84
N ASP A 2 22.81 16.74 -8.54
CA ASP A 2 22.69 15.63 -9.49
C ASP A 2 21.79 16.04 -10.67
N GLN A 3 22.31 15.99 -11.89
CA GLN A 3 21.58 16.39 -13.09
C GLN A 3 20.34 15.50 -13.32
N LEU A 4 20.35 14.24 -12.87
CA LEU A 4 19.24 13.31 -13.07
C LEU A 4 17.96 13.74 -12.33
N VAL A 5 18.08 14.29 -11.13
CA VAL A 5 16.92 14.77 -10.35
C VAL A 5 16.28 16.00 -11.02
N LEU A 6 17.11 16.85 -11.66
CA LEU A 6 16.62 17.95 -12.50
C LEU A 6 15.94 17.47 -13.78
N TYR A 7 16.31 16.31 -14.32
CA TYR A 7 15.68 15.74 -15.52
C TYR A 7 14.34 15.04 -15.25
N THR A 8 13.99 14.74 -13.99
CA THR A 8 12.74 14.06 -13.63
C THR A 8 11.71 14.95 -12.97
N ASN A 9 12.06 16.21 -12.65
CA ASN A 9 11.17 17.20 -12.05
C ASN A 9 11.16 18.45 -12.93
N VAL A 10 10.02 19.13 -13.09
CA VAL A 10 9.95 20.28 -14.00
C VAL A 10 10.51 21.54 -13.35
N SER A 11 10.08 21.83 -12.12
CA SER A 11 10.56 22.96 -11.33
C SER A 11 10.22 22.70 -9.86
N ALA A 12 11.20 22.23 -9.08
CA ALA A 12 11.03 21.94 -7.67
C ALA A 12 11.90 22.89 -6.82
N PRO A 13 11.32 23.88 -6.13
CA PRO A 13 12.08 24.88 -5.38
C PRO A 13 12.97 24.33 -4.27
N ILE A 14 12.65 23.14 -3.77
CA ILE A 14 13.48 22.44 -2.79
C ILE A 14 14.86 22.08 -3.36
N LEU A 15 14.98 21.85 -4.67
CA LEU A 15 16.26 21.54 -5.30
C LEU A 15 17.23 22.73 -5.27
N ASP A 16 16.74 23.97 -5.22
CA ASP A 16 17.59 25.16 -5.12
C ASP A 16 18.30 25.25 -3.75
N ARG A 17 17.78 24.55 -2.72
CA ARG A 17 18.20 24.69 -1.32
C ARG A 17 18.71 23.39 -0.70
N LEU A 18 18.26 22.24 -1.18
CA LEU A 18 18.60 20.93 -0.66
C LEU A 18 19.28 20.09 -1.74
N GLN A 19 20.55 19.75 -1.49
CA GLN A 19 21.22 18.74 -2.30
C GLN A 19 20.73 17.34 -1.90
N ILE A 20 19.82 16.79 -2.70
CA ILE A 20 19.37 15.41 -2.56
C ILE A 20 20.40 14.50 -3.25
N SER A 21 21.10 13.67 -2.47
CA SER A 21 22.04 12.69 -3.01
C SER A 21 21.30 11.48 -3.58
N THR A 22 21.79 10.97 -4.70
CA THR A 22 21.32 9.71 -5.27
C THR A 22 22.28 8.59 -4.90
N SER A 23 21.76 7.37 -4.79
CA SER A 23 22.55 6.17 -4.54
C SER A 23 21.88 4.99 -5.21
N LEU A 24 22.68 4.10 -5.80
CA LEU A 24 22.17 2.82 -6.27
C LEU A 24 21.85 1.95 -5.07
N ARG A 25 20.64 1.37 -5.07
CA ARG A 25 20.18 0.46 -4.03
C ARG A 25 19.40 -0.67 -4.66
N ASP A 26 19.66 -1.88 -4.19
CA ASP A 26 18.84 -3.02 -4.52
C ASP A 26 17.56 -2.97 -3.67
N LEU A 27 16.42 -2.88 -4.33
CA LEU A 27 15.13 -2.96 -3.66
C LEU A 27 14.86 -4.42 -3.28
N HIS A 28 15.22 -4.79 -2.05
CA HIS A 28 14.97 -6.12 -1.51
C HIS A 28 13.63 -6.17 -0.77
N ILE A 29 12.57 -6.61 -1.46
CA ILE A 29 11.20 -6.61 -0.93
C ILE A 29 10.66 -8.05 -0.97
N PRO A 30 11.09 -8.94 -0.07
CA PRO A 30 10.64 -10.33 -0.06
C PRO A 30 9.13 -10.42 0.22
N LEU A 31 8.50 -11.51 -0.22
CA LEU A 31 7.07 -11.76 0.02
C LEU A 31 6.76 -11.79 1.51
N ILE A 32 7.62 -12.44 2.30
CA ILE A 32 7.55 -12.44 3.76
C ILE A 32 8.43 -11.30 4.27
N PRO A 33 7.87 -10.34 5.04
CA PRO A 33 8.68 -9.31 5.68
C PRO A 33 9.55 -9.90 6.78
N ASN A 34 10.77 -9.39 6.90
CA ASN A 34 11.65 -9.63 8.02
C ASN A 34 11.51 -8.46 9.01
N ALA A 35 10.91 -8.71 10.18
CA ALA A 35 10.68 -7.67 11.18
C ALA A 35 11.97 -7.01 11.72
N THR A 36 13.15 -7.61 11.50
CA THR A 36 14.43 -6.97 11.85
C THR A 36 14.93 -5.99 10.80
N GLU A 37 14.37 -5.99 9.59
CA GLU A 37 14.70 -5.01 8.54
C GLU A 37 13.89 -3.72 8.74
N PRO A 38 14.53 -2.56 8.92
CA PRO A 38 13.82 -1.32 9.24
C PRO A 38 12.76 -0.89 8.21
N ARG A 39 12.93 -1.24 6.93
CA ARG A 39 11.97 -0.94 5.86
C ARG A 39 10.75 -1.85 5.87
N ASP A 40 10.82 -3.00 6.54
CA ASP A 40 9.73 -3.97 6.53
C ASP A 40 8.59 -3.62 7.48
N ILE A 41 8.79 -2.67 8.40
CA ILE A 41 7.75 -2.13 9.28
C ILE A 41 6.50 -1.71 8.49
N TYR A 42 6.66 -1.15 7.29
CA TYR A 42 5.53 -0.69 6.45
C TYR A 42 4.65 -1.82 5.92
N ARG A 43 5.12 -3.07 5.98
CA ARG A 43 4.49 -4.27 5.41
C ARG A 43 4.01 -5.25 6.49
N LEU A 44 4.28 -4.95 7.77
CA LEU A 44 3.83 -5.75 8.90
C LEU A 44 2.31 -5.61 9.13
N PRO A 45 1.70 -6.55 9.87
CA PRO A 45 0.30 -6.43 10.27
C PRO A 45 0.01 -5.11 11.02
N PRO A 46 -1.22 -4.58 10.94
CA PRO A 46 -1.60 -3.35 11.62
C PRO A 46 -1.24 -3.36 13.10
N SER A 47 -0.55 -2.32 13.56
CA SER A 47 -0.16 -2.11 14.96
C SER A 47 0.19 -0.64 15.17
N PRO A 48 0.22 -0.14 16.41
CA PRO A 48 0.61 1.24 16.69
C PRO A 48 1.99 1.62 16.11
N ALA A 49 2.95 0.72 16.14
CA ALA A 49 4.29 0.95 15.58
C ALA A 49 4.27 1.07 14.04
N VAL A 50 3.40 0.29 13.37
CA VAL A 50 3.21 0.38 11.92
C VAL A 50 2.55 1.70 11.55
N ASP A 51 1.50 2.09 12.27
CA ASP A 51 0.80 3.34 12.01
C ASP A 51 1.70 4.56 12.30
N GLU A 52 2.51 4.53 13.36
CA GLU A 52 3.53 5.57 13.63
C GLU A 52 4.57 5.65 12.50
N ALA A 53 5.05 4.51 12.00
CA ALA A 53 6.00 4.47 10.90
C ALA A 53 5.41 5.09 9.63
N TRP A 54 4.16 4.75 9.29
CA TRP A 54 3.42 5.34 8.17
C TRP A 54 3.21 6.84 8.37
N ASP A 55 2.74 7.26 9.55
CA ASP A 55 2.52 8.67 9.89
C ASP A 55 3.77 9.54 9.67
N ARG A 56 4.96 9.01 9.98
CA ARG A 56 6.23 9.71 9.74
C ARG A 56 6.42 10.13 8.29
N ILE A 57 5.92 9.34 7.33
CA ILE A 57 6.14 9.52 5.89
C ILE A 57 4.86 9.88 5.12
N THR A 58 3.71 9.95 5.77
CA THR A 58 2.43 10.39 5.19
C THR A 58 2.00 11.77 5.66
N ARG A 59 2.70 12.37 6.63
CA ARG A 59 2.42 13.74 7.08
C ARG A 59 2.66 14.73 5.94
N VAL A 60 1.55 15.22 5.39
CA VAL A 60 1.55 16.23 4.36
C VAL A 60 1.69 17.60 5.03
N ASN A 61 2.93 17.98 5.30
CA ASN A 61 3.22 19.26 5.93
C ASN A 61 3.10 20.39 4.90
N LEU A 62 2.50 21.49 5.34
CA LEU A 62 2.52 22.73 4.58
C LEU A 62 3.92 23.34 4.63
N ILE A 63 4.38 23.80 3.48
CA ILE A 63 5.62 24.55 3.31
C ILE A 63 5.32 25.92 2.69
N SER A 64 6.16 26.89 3.00
CA SER A 64 6.11 28.23 2.41
C SER A 64 6.79 28.21 1.04
N ILE A 65 6.12 28.75 0.03
CA ILE A 65 6.58 28.86 -1.36
C ILE A 65 6.62 30.34 -1.74
N ALA A 66 7.74 30.82 -2.28
CA ALA A 66 7.87 32.20 -2.72
C ALA A 66 7.05 32.48 -4.00
N GLU A 67 6.71 33.73 -4.27
CA GLU A 67 5.91 34.09 -5.45
C GLU A 67 6.60 33.72 -6.77
N ASP A 68 7.91 33.94 -6.87
CA ASP A 68 8.68 33.56 -8.06
C ASP A 68 8.66 32.04 -8.28
N GLU A 69 8.63 31.25 -7.20
CA GLU A 69 8.52 29.80 -7.25
C GLU A 69 7.14 29.35 -7.74
N ILE A 70 6.05 30.00 -7.27
CA ILE A 70 4.70 29.78 -7.80
C ILE A 70 4.66 30.03 -9.31
N ARG A 71 5.29 31.11 -9.77
CA ARG A 71 5.39 31.42 -11.20
C ARG A 71 6.22 30.37 -11.96
N ARG A 72 7.34 29.91 -11.41
CA ARG A 72 8.18 28.84 -12.00
C ARG A 72 7.45 27.49 -12.08
N LEU A 73 6.58 27.19 -11.12
CA LEU A 73 5.66 26.04 -11.15
C LEU A 73 4.60 26.17 -12.27
N GLY A 74 4.49 27.33 -12.91
CA GLY A 74 3.48 27.64 -13.92
C GLY A 74 2.10 27.88 -13.33
N LYS A 75 2.02 28.26 -12.05
CA LYS A 75 0.79 28.58 -11.34
C LYS A 75 0.54 30.09 -11.36
N ASP A 76 -0.72 30.48 -11.24
CA ASP A 76 -1.11 31.88 -11.09
C ASP A 76 -1.09 32.27 -9.61
N PRO A 77 -0.20 33.20 -9.19
CA PRO A 77 -0.15 33.64 -7.80
C PRO A 77 -1.46 34.26 -7.30
N SER A 78 -2.30 34.83 -8.17
CA SER A 78 -3.59 35.39 -7.76
C SER A 78 -4.61 34.31 -7.32
N LEU A 79 -4.39 33.06 -7.71
CA LEU A 79 -5.23 31.91 -7.35
C LEU A 79 -4.62 31.05 -6.24
N ALA A 80 -3.32 31.21 -5.98
CA ALA A 80 -2.62 30.48 -4.94
C ALA A 80 -2.91 31.10 -3.57
N ILE A 81 -3.02 30.26 -2.54
CA ILE A 81 -3.33 30.74 -1.18
C ILE A 81 -2.05 31.13 -0.44
N HIS A 82 -2.01 32.36 0.08
CA HIS A 82 -0.98 32.80 1.02
C HIS A 82 -1.13 32.15 2.40
N SER A 83 -0.01 31.88 3.05
CA SER A 83 -0.03 31.57 4.48
C SER A 83 -0.50 32.80 5.29
N PRO A 84 -1.31 32.61 6.35
CA PRO A 84 -1.65 33.68 7.28
C PRO A 84 -0.41 34.34 7.89
N GLU A 85 -0.48 35.64 8.18
CA GLU A 85 0.65 36.40 8.76
C GLU A 85 1.20 35.79 10.05
N SER A 86 0.33 35.20 10.88
CA SER A 86 0.72 34.52 12.11
C SER A 86 1.58 33.27 11.90
N TRP A 87 1.68 32.75 10.67
CA TRP A 87 2.49 31.56 10.34
C TRP A 87 3.84 31.92 9.71
N TRP A 88 4.05 33.20 9.39
CA TRP A 88 5.29 33.65 8.78
C TRP A 88 6.46 33.46 9.73
N SER A 89 7.60 33.10 9.18
CA SER A 89 8.86 32.98 9.91
C SER A 89 9.90 33.89 9.30
N GLU A 90 10.89 34.30 10.09
CA GLU A 90 12.02 35.10 9.57
C GLU A 90 12.73 34.40 8.41
N THR A 91 12.78 33.06 8.44
CA THR A 91 13.46 32.24 7.43
C THR A 91 12.63 32.07 6.15
N TRP A 92 11.30 31.95 6.25
CA TRP A 92 10.45 31.53 5.12
C TRP A 92 9.39 32.56 4.70
N GLY A 93 9.34 33.71 5.36
CA GLY A 93 8.59 34.90 4.95
C GLY A 93 7.08 34.70 4.74
N ASN A 94 6.52 35.54 3.89
CA ASN A 94 5.09 35.67 3.57
C ASN A 94 4.63 34.80 2.39
N GLY A 95 5.14 33.58 2.29
CA GLY A 95 4.94 32.72 1.12
C GLY A 95 3.54 32.11 1.01
N TYR A 96 3.32 31.53 -0.16
CA TYR A 96 2.17 30.71 -0.51
C TYR A 96 2.24 29.35 0.16
N MET A 97 1.09 28.76 0.45
CA MET A 97 1.00 27.40 0.97
C MET A 97 1.21 26.38 -0.15
N GLY A 98 2.11 25.43 0.08
CA GLY A 98 2.29 24.26 -0.77
C GLY A 98 2.66 23.02 0.04
N GLN A 99 2.78 21.89 -0.62
CA GLN A 99 3.23 20.62 -0.05
C GLN A 99 4.07 19.87 -1.10
N ILE A 100 5.02 19.05 -0.65
CA ILE A 100 5.86 18.24 -1.55
C ILE A 100 5.07 17.00 -1.97
N ASP A 101 5.01 16.73 -3.27
CA ASP A 101 4.08 15.77 -3.86
C ASP A 101 4.31 14.32 -3.39
N VAL A 102 5.56 13.87 -3.18
CA VAL A 102 5.81 12.49 -2.68
C VAL A 102 5.07 12.18 -1.38
N PHE A 103 4.91 13.15 -0.46
CA PHE A 103 4.18 12.92 0.79
C PHE A 103 2.68 12.78 0.53
N HIS A 104 2.13 13.49 -0.44
CA HIS A 104 0.74 13.33 -0.87
C HIS A 104 0.53 11.97 -1.55
N GLN A 105 1.46 11.54 -2.43
CA GLN A 105 1.43 10.22 -3.06
C GLN A 105 1.44 9.09 -2.02
N ILE A 106 2.34 9.18 -1.02
CA ILE A 106 2.44 8.19 0.06
C ILE A 106 1.21 8.25 0.99
N HIS A 107 0.68 9.44 1.29
CA HIS A 107 -0.59 9.60 2.01
C HIS A 107 -1.74 8.87 1.31
N CYS A 108 -1.90 9.06 0.00
CA CYS A 108 -2.90 8.34 -0.78
C CYS A 108 -2.68 6.82 -0.75
N LEU A 109 -1.41 6.37 -0.82
CA LEU A 109 -1.09 4.94 -0.72
C LEU A 109 -1.48 4.36 0.66
N ASN A 110 -1.27 5.10 1.75
CA ASN A 110 -1.68 4.69 3.09
C ASN A 110 -3.21 4.64 3.24
N MET A 111 -3.92 5.62 2.67
CA MET A 111 -5.39 5.60 2.60
C MET A 111 -5.90 4.36 1.85
N LEU A 112 -5.26 4.03 0.72
CA LEU A 112 -5.57 2.80 -0.02
C LEU A 112 -5.32 1.57 0.85
N ARG A 113 -4.16 1.45 1.51
CA ARG A 113 -3.85 0.35 2.46
C ARG A 113 -4.96 0.14 3.47
N GLN A 114 -5.41 1.20 4.13
CA GLN A 114 -6.44 1.15 5.16
C GLN A 114 -7.83 0.81 4.56
N GLY A 115 -8.08 1.25 3.32
CA GLY A 115 -9.36 1.11 2.62
C GLY A 115 -9.51 -0.16 1.75
N LEU A 116 -8.51 -1.02 1.61
CA LEU A 116 -8.53 -2.20 0.71
C LEU A 116 -9.75 -3.12 0.93
N ILE A 117 -10.31 -3.14 2.14
CA ILE A 117 -11.48 -3.97 2.48
C ILE A 117 -12.76 -3.53 1.76
N THR A 118 -12.87 -2.26 1.35
CA THR A 118 -14.10 -1.67 0.76
C THR A 118 -14.55 -2.38 -0.52
N ASN A 119 -13.61 -2.89 -1.30
CA ASN A 119 -13.88 -3.57 -2.57
C ASN A 119 -13.72 -5.10 -2.48
N TYR A 120 -13.28 -5.61 -1.33
CA TYR A 120 -12.89 -7.01 -1.18
C TYR A 120 -14.03 -7.97 -1.50
N ASN A 121 -15.21 -7.76 -0.93
CA ASN A 121 -16.36 -8.66 -1.12
C ASN A 121 -16.77 -8.78 -2.59
N TYR A 122 -16.71 -7.67 -3.33
CA TYR A 122 -17.08 -7.65 -4.75
C TYR A 122 -16.10 -8.47 -5.61
N TYR A 123 -14.79 -8.23 -5.46
CA TYR A 123 -13.78 -8.89 -6.31
C TYR A 123 -13.40 -10.29 -5.83
N TRP A 124 -13.45 -10.53 -4.54
CA TRP A 124 -12.82 -11.69 -3.91
C TRP A 124 -13.76 -12.51 -3.03
N GLY A 125 -14.93 -11.97 -2.66
CA GLY A 125 -15.88 -12.66 -1.78
C GLY A 125 -16.34 -14.01 -2.33
N LYS A 126 -16.56 -14.13 -3.65
CA LYS A 126 -16.89 -15.41 -4.29
C LYS A 126 -15.76 -16.45 -4.19
N LYS A 127 -14.51 -16.00 -4.21
CA LYS A 127 -13.32 -16.87 -4.21
C LYS A 127 -12.88 -17.26 -2.79
N TYR A 128 -12.99 -16.32 -1.85
CA TYR A 128 -12.36 -16.42 -0.53
C TYR A 128 -13.34 -16.28 0.63
N GLY A 129 -14.62 -15.98 0.39
CA GLY A 129 -15.61 -15.72 1.43
C GLY A 129 -15.43 -14.35 2.08
N LEU A 130 -16.08 -14.14 3.24
CA LEU A 130 -16.11 -12.86 3.96
C LEU A 130 -14.76 -12.42 4.57
N ARG A 131 -13.79 -13.34 4.66
CA ARG A 131 -12.47 -13.05 5.22
C ARG A 131 -11.36 -13.47 4.25
N PRO A 132 -10.40 -12.57 3.93
CA PRO A 132 -9.29 -12.94 3.08
C PRO A 132 -8.39 -13.99 3.74
N PRO A 133 -7.83 -14.93 2.95
CA PRO A 133 -6.80 -15.83 3.46
C PRO A 133 -5.51 -15.05 3.77
N VAL A 134 -4.68 -15.59 4.66
CA VAL A 134 -3.42 -14.96 5.10
C VAL A 134 -2.52 -14.60 3.91
N GLN A 135 -2.41 -15.50 2.93
CA GLN A 135 -1.55 -15.33 1.75
C GLN A 135 -2.00 -14.12 0.90
N PHE A 136 -3.31 -13.84 0.88
CA PHE A 136 -3.84 -12.68 0.18
C PHE A 136 -3.42 -11.39 0.88
N GLY A 137 -3.52 -11.33 2.20
CA GLY A 137 -3.04 -10.19 2.99
C GLY A 137 -1.53 -9.96 2.82
N MET A 138 -0.73 -11.03 2.89
CA MET A 138 0.72 -10.95 2.65
C MET A 138 1.06 -10.45 1.25
N HIS A 139 0.37 -10.98 0.22
CA HIS A 139 0.61 -10.56 -1.16
C HIS A 139 0.27 -9.08 -1.35
N LEU A 140 -0.85 -8.62 -0.80
CA LEU A 140 -1.22 -7.21 -0.83
C LEU A 140 -0.21 -6.33 -0.10
N ASN A 141 0.28 -6.73 1.07
CA ASN A 141 1.31 -5.98 1.80
C ASN A 141 2.65 -5.95 1.04
N HIS A 142 3.01 -7.03 0.36
CA HIS A 142 4.18 -7.06 -0.52
C HIS A 142 4.03 -6.12 -1.73
N CYS A 143 2.86 -6.11 -2.38
CA CYS A 143 2.55 -5.16 -3.46
C CYS A 143 2.59 -3.71 -2.97
N LEU A 144 1.96 -3.44 -1.83
CA LEU A 144 1.96 -2.13 -1.19
C LEU A 144 3.39 -1.65 -0.89
N GLY A 145 4.22 -2.51 -0.30
CA GLY A 145 5.62 -2.21 -0.02
C GLY A 145 6.43 -1.97 -1.30
N THR A 146 6.17 -2.73 -2.36
CA THR A 146 6.81 -2.53 -3.67
C THR A 146 6.50 -1.16 -4.24
N ILE A 147 5.24 -0.72 -4.18
CA ILE A 147 4.83 0.61 -4.63
C ILE A 147 5.47 1.68 -3.74
N LEU A 148 5.41 1.53 -2.41
CA LEU A 148 6.00 2.47 -1.46
C LEU A 148 7.50 2.67 -1.71
N GLU A 149 8.27 1.59 -1.84
CA GLU A 149 9.71 1.68 -2.11
C GLU A 149 9.98 2.38 -3.45
N ASN A 150 9.15 2.16 -4.47
CA ASN A 150 9.28 2.89 -5.73
C ASN A 150 8.96 4.38 -5.57
N LEU A 151 7.94 4.75 -4.79
CA LEU A 151 7.63 6.15 -4.49
C LEU A 151 8.77 6.82 -3.72
N MET A 152 9.37 6.13 -2.75
CA MET A 152 10.50 6.65 -1.98
C MET A 152 11.81 6.68 -2.78
N CYS A 153 12.00 5.77 -3.73
CA CYS A 153 13.18 5.73 -4.58
C CYS A 153 13.18 6.85 -5.62
N HIS A 154 12.02 7.18 -6.19
CA HIS A 154 11.89 8.28 -7.15
C HIS A 154 11.66 9.63 -6.47
N ALA A 155 10.98 9.62 -5.31
CA ALA A 155 10.67 10.75 -4.44
C ALA A 155 10.39 12.05 -5.21
N ASP A 156 9.20 12.14 -5.78
CA ASP A 156 8.74 13.31 -6.51
C ASP A 156 8.71 14.57 -5.63
N VAL A 157 9.54 15.55 -5.97
CA VAL A 157 9.74 16.77 -5.19
C VAL A 157 9.04 17.99 -5.78
N ASP A 158 8.20 17.81 -6.81
CA ASP A 158 7.34 18.89 -7.27
C ASP A 158 6.34 19.29 -6.18
N ILE A 159 5.69 20.43 -6.39
CA ILE A 159 4.85 21.08 -5.38
C ILE A 159 3.37 21.03 -5.77
N VAL A 160 2.54 20.55 -4.86
CA VAL A 160 1.09 20.75 -4.89
C VAL A 160 0.79 22.06 -4.14
N THR A 161 0.15 23.00 -4.83
CA THR A 161 -0.30 24.28 -4.26
C THR A 161 -1.75 24.19 -3.80
N PHE A 162 -2.28 25.24 -3.19
CA PHE A 162 -3.69 25.32 -2.80
C PHE A 162 -4.41 26.49 -3.45
N ASN A 163 -5.71 26.33 -3.73
CA ASN A 163 -6.60 27.38 -4.22
C ASN A 163 -7.95 27.36 -3.51
N TRP A 164 -8.67 28.48 -3.61
CA TRP A 164 -10.06 28.56 -3.18
C TRP A 164 -10.97 28.04 -4.30
N ARG A 165 -11.99 27.26 -3.93
CA ARG A 165 -12.98 26.72 -4.88
C ARG A 165 -14.36 27.22 -4.50
N GLU A 166 -15.17 27.56 -5.51
CA GLU A 166 -16.56 27.96 -5.30
C GLU A 166 -17.32 26.90 -4.51
N GLY A 167 -18.04 27.32 -3.47
CA GLY A 167 -18.82 26.44 -2.60
C GLY A 167 -18.02 25.66 -1.55
N GLN A 168 -16.70 25.88 -1.44
CA GLN A 168 -15.84 25.29 -0.42
C GLN A 168 -15.32 26.37 0.53
N ASN A 169 -15.30 26.07 1.83
CA ASN A 169 -14.75 26.98 2.86
C ASN A 169 -13.28 26.68 3.18
N GLU A 170 -12.80 25.51 2.80
CA GLU A 170 -11.45 25.04 3.12
C GLU A 170 -10.51 25.17 1.91
N PRO A 171 -9.20 25.40 2.13
CA PRO A 171 -8.19 25.34 1.09
C PRO A 171 -8.26 24.04 0.30
N PHE A 172 -8.34 24.12 -1.02
CA PHE A 172 -8.40 22.94 -1.87
C PHE A 172 -7.04 22.68 -2.53
N PRO A 173 -6.48 21.46 -2.45
CA PRO A 173 -5.22 21.14 -3.10
C PRO A 173 -5.38 21.16 -4.63
N ASP A 174 -4.47 21.84 -5.31
CA ASP A 174 -4.41 21.91 -6.76
C ASP A 174 -3.56 20.76 -7.32
N PHE A 175 -4.22 19.64 -7.61
CA PHE A 175 -3.61 18.45 -8.20
C PHE A 175 -3.12 18.64 -9.66
N GLY A 176 -3.34 19.81 -10.27
CA GLY A 176 -2.81 20.14 -11.59
C GLY A 176 -1.30 20.42 -11.59
N VAL A 177 -0.49 19.50 -11.07
CA VAL A 177 0.97 19.64 -10.98
C VAL A 177 1.60 19.33 -12.34
N LYS A 178 2.49 20.21 -12.81
CA LYS A 178 3.21 19.98 -14.06
C LYS A 178 4.30 18.93 -13.82
N LYS A 179 4.28 17.84 -14.59
CA LYS A 179 5.19 16.70 -14.45
C LYS A 179 6.05 16.48 -15.68
N GLN A 180 7.28 16.00 -15.47
CA GLN A 180 8.14 15.49 -16.53
C GLN A 180 7.85 13.99 -16.70
N CYS A 181 6.85 13.66 -17.52
CA CYS A 181 6.43 12.28 -17.73
C CYS A 181 7.32 11.57 -18.76
N ARG A 182 7.49 10.26 -18.59
CA ARG A 182 7.97 9.36 -19.65
C ARG A 182 6.81 9.10 -20.62
N ASP A 183 7.13 8.85 -21.89
CA ASP A 183 6.13 8.41 -22.87
C ASP A 183 5.63 7.00 -22.50
N PHE A 184 4.47 6.94 -21.86
CA PHE A 184 3.89 5.69 -21.40
C PHE A 184 3.40 4.84 -22.57
N ASP A 185 2.91 5.46 -23.64
CA ASP A 185 2.41 4.74 -24.82
C ASP A 185 3.57 4.07 -25.57
N ALA A 186 4.73 4.72 -25.66
CA ALA A 186 5.93 4.08 -26.18
C ALA A 186 6.35 2.83 -25.37
N ILE A 187 6.22 2.88 -24.04
CA ILE A 187 6.49 1.73 -23.16
C ILE A 187 5.47 0.61 -23.41
N VAL A 188 4.18 0.95 -23.48
CA VAL A 188 3.10 0.00 -23.78
C VAL A 188 3.33 -0.66 -25.15
N GLN A 189 3.64 0.13 -26.18
CA GLN A 189 3.92 -0.38 -27.51
C GLN A 189 5.12 -1.34 -27.49
N TRP A 190 6.22 -0.94 -26.85
CA TRP A 190 7.42 -1.78 -26.73
C TRP A 190 7.11 -3.14 -26.08
N GLN A 191 6.27 -3.15 -25.03
CA GLN A 191 5.78 -4.37 -24.39
C GLN A 191 4.93 -5.22 -25.34
N GLN A 192 3.99 -4.60 -26.08
CA GLN A 192 3.09 -5.33 -26.99
C GLN A 192 3.85 -6.00 -28.14
N GLU A 193 4.86 -5.35 -28.69
CA GLU A 193 5.72 -5.91 -29.75
C GLU A 193 6.52 -7.14 -29.29
N ARG A 194 6.76 -7.28 -27.97
CA ARG A 194 7.60 -8.32 -27.37
C ARG A 194 6.83 -9.33 -26.55
N LYS A 195 5.49 -9.22 -26.50
CA LYS A 195 4.68 -10.19 -25.76
C LYS A 195 4.85 -11.57 -26.38
N LEU A 196 4.98 -12.57 -25.53
CA LEU A 196 4.94 -13.95 -25.95
C LEU A 196 3.47 -14.35 -26.16
N ASN A 197 3.16 -15.04 -27.27
CA ASN A 197 1.81 -15.53 -27.55
C ASN A 197 1.50 -16.81 -26.76
N ASP A 198 0.22 -16.99 -26.40
CA ASP A 198 -0.34 -18.18 -25.72
C ASP A 198 0.34 -18.53 -24.39
N THR A 199 0.78 -17.51 -23.65
CA THR A 199 1.64 -17.69 -22.47
C THR A 199 0.98 -18.35 -21.28
N ILE A 200 -0.33 -18.18 -21.06
CA ILE A 200 -0.96 -18.69 -19.83
C ILE A 200 -0.92 -20.23 -19.80
N GLU A 201 -1.37 -20.88 -20.87
CA GLU A 201 -1.36 -22.35 -20.94
C GLU A 201 0.05 -22.90 -21.09
N ARG A 202 0.90 -22.23 -21.89
CA ARG A 202 2.32 -22.59 -22.01
C ARG A 202 3.06 -22.48 -20.68
N TRP A 203 2.76 -21.47 -19.87
CA TRP A 203 3.32 -21.27 -18.54
C TRP A 203 2.90 -22.39 -17.58
N LYS A 204 1.61 -22.77 -17.57
CA LYS A 204 1.13 -23.88 -16.74
C LYS A 204 1.76 -25.21 -17.12
N ALA A 205 2.11 -25.40 -18.39
CA ALA A 205 2.76 -26.60 -18.90
C ALA A 205 4.29 -26.59 -18.76
N LEU A 206 4.90 -25.54 -18.20
CA LEU A 206 6.34 -25.49 -18.01
C LEU A 206 6.79 -26.54 -16.98
N GLU A 207 7.63 -27.47 -17.44
CA GLU A 207 8.36 -28.37 -16.56
C GLU A 207 9.71 -27.78 -16.20
N LYS A 208 10.06 -27.86 -14.92
CA LYS A 208 11.36 -27.41 -14.43
C LYS A 208 12.46 -28.33 -14.96
N PRO A 209 13.49 -27.81 -15.65
CA PRO A 209 14.63 -28.61 -16.07
C PRO A 209 15.32 -29.28 -14.88
N GLY A 210 15.80 -30.52 -15.07
CA GLY A 210 16.46 -31.29 -14.00
C GLY A 210 17.75 -30.65 -13.47
N ASP A 211 18.41 -29.85 -14.29
CA ASP A 211 19.65 -29.12 -14.00
C ASP A 211 19.40 -27.66 -13.55
N ALA A 212 18.14 -27.26 -13.35
CA ALA A 212 17.82 -25.90 -12.97
C ALA A 212 18.44 -25.52 -11.62
N HIS A 213 19.26 -24.47 -11.61
CA HIS A 213 19.77 -23.85 -10.39
C HIS A 213 18.62 -23.26 -9.56
N GLN A 214 18.57 -23.60 -8.28
CA GLN A 214 17.43 -23.26 -7.41
C GLN A 214 17.89 -22.35 -6.29
N ARG A 215 17.10 -21.30 -6.02
CA ARG A 215 17.23 -20.55 -4.78
C ARG A 215 16.53 -21.31 -3.66
N LYS A 216 17.10 -21.26 -2.45
CA LYS A 216 16.43 -21.79 -1.26
C LYS A 216 15.13 -21.02 -1.02
N LEU A 217 14.10 -21.73 -0.60
CA LEU A 217 12.86 -21.08 -0.14
C LEU A 217 13.21 -20.16 1.05
N PRO A 218 12.64 -18.94 1.11
CA PRO A 218 12.74 -18.10 2.30
C PRO A 218 12.20 -18.85 3.53
N SER A 219 12.86 -18.65 4.67
CA SER A 219 12.40 -19.20 5.95
C SER A 219 10.97 -18.75 6.25
N GLY A 220 10.14 -19.63 6.80
CA GLY A 220 8.73 -19.36 7.10
C GLY A 220 7.77 -19.49 5.91
N LEU A 221 8.25 -19.53 4.66
CA LEU A 221 7.35 -19.68 3.50
C LEU A 221 6.78 -21.08 3.35
N ALA A 222 7.53 -22.11 3.76
CA ALA A 222 7.06 -23.49 3.76
C ALA A 222 6.02 -23.76 4.85
N ASP A 223 5.98 -22.93 5.90
CA ASP A 223 5.08 -23.07 7.05
C ASP A 223 3.71 -22.39 6.79
N ILE A 224 3.59 -21.68 5.66
CA ILE A 224 2.37 -21.00 5.23
C ILE A 224 1.66 -21.91 4.24
N ASP A 225 0.56 -22.54 4.66
CA ASP A 225 -0.26 -23.36 3.76
C ASP A 225 -0.75 -22.49 2.59
N PRO A 226 -0.50 -22.86 1.32
CA PRO A 226 -1.02 -22.13 0.17
C PRO A 226 -2.55 -21.95 0.15
N LEU A 227 -3.30 -22.72 0.95
CA LEU A 227 -4.74 -22.59 1.10
C LEU A 227 -5.19 -21.77 2.32
N GLY A 228 -4.29 -21.22 3.14
CA GLY A 228 -4.67 -20.34 4.25
C GLY A 228 -4.87 -21.01 5.60
N ASP A 229 -4.56 -22.30 5.73
CA ASP A 229 -4.48 -22.96 7.03
C ASP A 229 -3.07 -22.75 7.65
N GLY A 230 -2.92 -22.85 8.96
CA GLY A 230 -1.60 -22.69 9.60
C GLY A 230 -1.65 -21.95 10.92
N GLU A 231 -0.49 -21.80 11.55
CA GLU A 231 -0.35 -21.19 12.87
C GLU A 231 0.46 -19.91 12.77
N ILE A 232 -0.10 -18.81 13.28
CA ILE A 232 0.56 -17.49 13.34
C ILE A 232 0.42 -17.01 14.78
N ASP A 233 1.55 -16.69 15.44
CA ASP A 233 1.58 -16.20 16.82
C ASP A 233 0.79 -17.06 17.82
N GLY A 234 0.82 -18.40 17.64
CA GLY A 234 0.11 -19.36 18.48
C GLY A 234 -1.39 -19.52 18.17
N VAL A 235 -1.90 -18.87 17.13
CA VAL A 235 -3.30 -18.99 16.68
C VAL A 235 -3.37 -19.86 15.44
N ARG A 236 -4.07 -20.99 15.54
CA ARG A 236 -4.23 -21.96 14.47
C ARG A 236 -5.49 -21.68 13.65
N TYR A 237 -5.31 -21.37 12.37
CA TYR A 237 -6.37 -21.20 11.39
C TYR A 237 -6.51 -22.50 10.59
N ALA A 238 -7.73 -23.03 10.47
CA ALA A 238 -8.01 -24.22 9.67
C ALA A 238 -9.36 -24.09 8.99
N ARG A 239 -9.43 -24.39 7.69
CA ARG A 239 -10.68 -24.55 6.95
C ARG A 239 -11.27 -25.94 7.23
N LEU A 240 -12.58 -25.98 7.44
CA LEU A 240 -13.36 -27.21 7.43
C LEU A 240 -14.30 -27.15 6.22
N LEU A 241 -14.10 -28.04 5.24
CA LEU A 241 -14.95 -28.18 4.07
C LEU A 241 -16.09 -29.16 4.40
N PHE A 242 -17.36 -28.73 4.27
CA PHE A 242 -18.51 -29.62 4.30
C PHE A 242 -19.13 -29.75 2.91
N ASN A 243 -19.54 -30.97 2.56
CA ASN A 243 -20.10 -31.35 1.26
C ASN A 243 -21.25 -30.43 0.83
N GLY A 244 -20.96 -29.45 -0.04
CA GLY A 244 -21.96 -28.73 -0.83
C GLY A 244 -22.00 -27.20 -0.69
N GLY A 245 -21.23 -26.57 0.20
CA GLY A 245 -21.24 -25.11 0.35
C GLY A 245 -20.12 -24.56 1.26
N LEU A 246 -19.67 -23.34 0.99
CA LEU A 246 -18.53 -22.71 1.67
C LEU A 246 -18.98 -22.05 2.99
N VAL A 247 -18.64 -22.65 4.13
CA VAL A 247 -18.82 -22.02 5.46
C VAL A 247 -17.45 -21.82 6.09
N ALA A 248 -17.09 -20.59 6.41
CA ALA A 248 -15.83 -20.26 7.09
C ALA A 248 -16.02 -20.25 8.60
N PHE A 249 -15.15 -20.96 9.34
CA PHE A 249 -15.09 -20.95 10.80
C PHE A 249 -13.76 -20.39 11.28
N GLY A 250 -13.77 -19.63 12.38
CA GLY A 250 -12.57 -19.27 13.14
C GLY A 250 -12.54 -20.03 14.45
N LEU A 251 -11.51 -20.86 14.68
CA LEU A 251 -11.25 -21.51 15.96
C LEU A 251 -10.10 -20.78 16.66
N GLY A 252 -10.41 -19.96 17.65
CA GLY A 252 -9.40 -19.42 18.55
C GLY A 252 -9.04 -20.49 19.59
N VAL A 253 -7.82 -21.02 19.54
CA VAL A 253 -7.26 -21.86 20.61
C VAL A 253 -6.15 -21.05 21.26
N THR A 254 -6.37 -20.54 22.48
CA THR A 254 -5.29 -20.02 23.32
C THR A 254 -4.89 -21.09 24.32
N GLY A 255 -3.63 -21.05 24.77
CA GLY A 255 -2.91 -22.20 25.32
C GLY A 255 -3.54 -22.94 26.51
N ALA A 256 -3.04 -24.17 26.68
CA ALA A 256 -3.14 -25.11 27.80
C ALA A 256 -4.52 -25.61 28.26
N ALA A 257 -5.65 -25.10 27.75
CA ALA A 257 -6.95 -25.72 27.95
C ALA A 257 -7.68 -25.86 26.61
N GLN A 258 -8.01 -27.10 26.23
CA GLN A 258 -8.76 -27.45 25.01
C GLN A 258 -10.23 -26.99 25.10
N ASN A 259 -10.48 -25.69 25.24
CA ASN A 259 -11.85 -25.15 25.27
C ASN A 259 -12.09 -24.22 24.07
N ILE A 260 -12.93 -24.70 23.15
CA ILE A 260 -13.50 -23.93 22.04
C ILE A 260 -14.41 -22.86 22.63
N THR A 261 -14.08 -21.57 22.46
CA THR A 261 -14.80 -20.44 23.07
C THR A 261 -15.86 -19.79 22.16
N GLY A 262 -16.08 -20.30 20.94
CA GLY A 262 -17.23 -19.87 20.12
C GLY A 262 -17.22 -20.43 18.70
N ILE A 263 -18.43 -20.64 18.16
CA ILE A 263 -18.70 -21.03 16.78
C ILE A 263 -19.58 -19.93 16.16
N VAL A 264 -19.16 -19.34 15.04
CA VAL A 264 -20.00 -18.42 14.25
C VAL A 264 -20.40 -19.14 12.96
N LEU A 265 -21.70 -19.26 12.72
CA LEU A 265 -22.29 -19.92 11.55
C LEU A 265 -22.95 -18.87 10.63
N SER A 266 -22.68 -18.93 9.32
CA SER A 266 -23.42 -18.15 8.31
C SER A 266 -23.69 -18.99 7.06
N ASP A 267 -24.88 -18.86 6.47
CA ASP A 267 -25.24 -19.44 5.17
C ASP A 267 -25.51 -18.35 4.11
N ASP A 268 -25.81 -18.78 2.87
CA ASP A 268 -26.05 -17.92 1.70
C ASP A 268 -27.26 -16.97 1.83
N ARG A 269 -27.99 -16.97 2.96
CA ARG A 269 -29.22 -16.17 3.18
C ARG A 269 -29.13 -15.17 4.33
N GLY A 270 -27.99 -15.08 5.03
CA GLY A 270 -27.78 -14.12 6.13
C GLY A 270 -27.42 -14.80 7.46
N ALA A 271 -27.32 -14.02 8.55
CA ALA A 271 -26.96 -14.53 9.88
C ALA A 271 -27.98 -15.58 10.36
N ILE A 272 -27.52 -16.73 10.83
CA ILE A 272 -28.39 -17.76 11.42
C ILE A 272 -28.83 -17.27 12.81
N PRO A 273 -30.13 -17.17 13.09
CA PRO A 273 -30.65 -16.83 14.41
C PRO A 273 -30.12 -17.76 15.51
N LEU A 274 -29.69 -17.20 16.64
CA LEU A 274 -29.05 -17.92 17.77
C LEU A 274 -29.92 -19.05 18.35
N ASP A 275 -31.24 -18.99 18.16
CA ASP A 275 -32.22 -19.99 18.58
C ASP A 275 -32.22 -21.29 17.74
N LEU A 276 -31.54 -21.31 16.60
CA LEU A 276 -31.33 -22.51 15.77
C LEU A 276 -30.03 -23.26 16.07
N VAL A 277 -29.17 -22.74 16.96
CA VAL A 277 -27.93 -23.40 17.39
C VAL A 277 -28.25 -24.40 18.51
N ARG A 278 -28.44 -25.68 18.16
CA ARG A 278 -28.44 -26.76 19.16
C ARG A 278 -27.01 -27.23 19.42
N THR A 279 -26.48 -26.93 20.61
CA THR A 279 -25.28 -27.57 21.12
C THR A 279 -25.61 -28.99 21.57
N SER A 280 -25.35 -29.98 20.71
CA SER A 280 -25.36 -31.38 21.12
C SER A 280 -23.99 -31.75 21.68
N GLY A 281 -23.88 -31.78 23.01
CA GLY A 281 -23.07 -32.73 23.79
C GLY A 281 -21.55 -32.75 23.59
N ILE A 282 -20.83 -32.39 24.65
CA ILE A 282 -19.44 -32.77 24.88
C ILE A 282 -19.36 -34.31 24.88
N VAL A 283 -18.52 -34.88 24.02
CA VAL A 283 -18.03 -36.26 24.20
C VAL A 283 -16.61 -36.12 24.74
N THR A 284 -16.43 -36.66 25.95
CA THR A 284 -15.20 -36.69 26.74
C THR A 284 -14.01 -37.30 26.01
#